data_AF-A0A9Q8TK80-F1
#
_entry.id   AF-A0A9Q8TK80-F1
#
_cell.length_a   1.000
_cell.length_b   1.000
_cell.length_c   1.000
_cell.angle_alpha   90.00
_cell.angle_beta   90.00
_cell.angle_gamma   90.00
#
_symmetry.space_group_name_H-M   'P 1'
#
loop_
_entity.id
_entity.type
_entity.pdbx_description
1 polymer ?
#
loop_
_entity_poly.entity_id
_entity_poly.type
_entity_poly.pdbx_seq_one_letter_code
_entity_poly.pdbx_strand_id
1 'polypeptide(L)'
;MPNKSKINRELVKAFNSVLLSDNTAITNLTIEKDYVVLSFDKNMNIDQGREYLSNMRESIVRKFCGDNENEGDKAAAEEAANDLFYTDSFPFNFNQGKWTTDSSRYRFSVPIEKEVVCNLKYLLANELIRFTIESIIDAHPDQGYVENNVYDVSFDRKSYLYCKGFDDQELKDSFVKSFSSRMESYENSPKRSKGFLEEKGNYVYLKKGVFDDLKFVKDIVRHEICLTCRCFDTPKGEIGVTDMLKFAVVDLLRKANIPVDRIVRDSYLSSNKDLVLIPIVSNNNEEGYLTREEVNHVNNMFGMDILNSFEGRTSQKSLLGSKGVYGIDFANPDIAYCVMDKIIESSVINEDYKLSIDPARVPAMKPQTLAPSEEKVGTDGPSADTSADSGFVDSPKNSVIDKSHNGNSSKFLGPDYYGEGEGDVSVKDSGFGPSSGRSSFNKPKTKFNQPSISQPNQCSAKKQTSTSKK
;
A
#
# COMPACT_ATOMS: atom_id res chain seq x y z
N MET A 1 -29.17 5.83 -2.07
CA MET A 1 -27.97 6.61 -1.69
C MET A 1 -26.80 5.65 -1.66
N PRO A 2 -25.67 5.91 -2.35
CA PRO A 2 -24.52 5.03 -2.22
C PRO A 2 -24.03 5.03 -0.77
N ASN A 3 -23.50 3.89 -0.39
CA ASN A 3 -23.14 3.52 0.96
C ASN A 3 -21.90 4.33 1.41
N LYS A 4 -22.09 5.57 1.90
CA LYS A 4 -21.01 6.50 2.31
C LYS A 4 -19.95 5.82 3.19
N SER A 5 -20.38 4.92 4.08
CA SER A 5 -19.49 4.12 4.93
C SER A 5 -18.56 3.19 4.12
N LYS A 6 -19.06 2.56 3.04
CA LYS A 6 -18.25 1.69 2.18
C LYS A 6 -17.19 2.45 1.38
N ILE A 7 -17.54 3.57 0.76
CA ILE A 7 -16.54 4.36 0.00
C ILE A 7 -15.48 4.94 0.94
N ASN A 8 -15.87 5.42 2.12
CA ASN A 8 -14.91 5.92 3.10
C ASN A 8 -13.97 4.80 3.57
N ARG A 9 -14.48 3.57 3.74
CA ARG A 9 -13.64 2.41 4.06
C ARG A 9 -12.62 2.13 2.96
N GLU A 10 -13.03 2.12 1.69
CA GLU A 10 -12.07 1.92 0.58
C GLU A 10 -11.07 3.07 0.44
N LEU A 11 -11.48 4.32 0.69
CA LEU A 11 -10.56 5.46 0.70
C LEU A 11 -9.53 5.35 1.83
N VAL A 12 -9.92 4.86 3.01
CA VAL A 12 -8.96 4.59 4.10
C VAL A 12 -8.01 3.44 3.76
N LYS A 13 -8.49 2.39 3.08
CA LYS A 13 -7.59 1.34 2.57
C LYS A 13 -6.60 1.89 1.55
N ALA A 14 -7.07 2.72 0.61
CA ALA A 14 -6.22 3.41 -0.34
C ALA A 14 -5.15 4.25 0.36
N PHE A 15 -5.55 5.00 1.39
CA PHE A 15 -4.63 5.78 2.20
C PHE A 15 -3.56 4.92 2.87
N ASN A 16 -3.95 3.80 3.51
CA ASN A 16 -2.99 2.86 4.11
C ASN A 16 -1.99 2.34 3.06
N SER A 17 -2.48 1.96 1.88
CA SER A 17 -1.62 1.48 0.78
C SER A 17 -0.66 2.55 0.25
N VAL A 18 -1.14 3.77 0.05
CA VAL A 18 -0.34 4.91 -0.44
C VAL A 18 0.78 5.26 0.54
N LEU A 19 0.49 5.25 1.85
CA LEU A 19 1.52 5.56 2.85
C LEU A 19 2.50 4.42 3.08
N LEU A 20 2.04 3.17 2.93
CA LEU A 20 2.91 2.01 2.97
C LEU A 20 3.84 1.99 1.75
N SER A 21 3.36 2.44 0.59
CA SER A 21 4.19 2.65 -0.59
C SER A 21 5.31 3.64 -0.28
N ASP A 22 6.55 3.22 -0.56
CA ASP A 22 7.79 3.96 -0.31
C ASP A 22 8.10 4.25 1.16
N ASN A 23 7.56 3.49 2.11
CA ASN A 23 7.82 3.66 3.55
C ASN A 23 7.45 5.06 4.10
N THR A 24 6.44 5.73 3.54
CA THR A 24 6.04 7.07 4.01
C THR A 24 5.60 7.03 5.48
N ALA A 25 4.68 6.13 5.79
CA ALA A 25 4.26 5.82 7.16
C ALA A 25 3.57 4.45 7.20
N ILE A 26 3.86 3.71 8.26
CA ILE A 26 3.19 2.44 8.55
C ILE A 26 1.92 2.76 9.32
N THR A 27 0.75 2.36 8.82
CA THR A 27 -0.56 2.72 9.41
C THR A 27 -1.47 1.49 9.57
N ASN A 28 -2.43 1.55 10.49
CA ASN A 28 -3.48 0.55 10.67
C ASN A 28 -4.88 1.17 10.69
N LEU A 29 -5.11 2.19 9.85
CA LEU A 29 -6.35 2.94 9.90
C LEU A 29 -7.53 2.07 9.45
N THR A 30 -8.61 2.11 10.22
CA THR A 30 -9.87 1.40 9.93
C THR A 30 -11.05 2.35 10.07
N ILE A 31 -12.23 1.92 9.60
CA ILE A 31 -13.48 2.65 9.79
C ILE A 31 -14.35 1.94 10.82
N GLU A 32 -14.60 2.62 11.95
CA GLU A 32 -15.62 2.22 12.93
C GLU A 32 -16.76 3.24 12.91
N LYS A 33 -17.95 2.83 12.46
CA LYS A 33 -19.10 3.73 12.26
C LYS A 33 -18.73 4.91 11.34
N ASP A 34 -18.70 6.12 11.88
CA ASP A 34 -18.37 7.38 11.20
C ASP A 34 -17.02 7.95 11.64
N TYR A 35 -16.11 7.11 12.12
CA TYR A 35 -14.77 7.50 12.56
C TYR A 35 -13.68 6.75 11.79
N VAL A 36 -12.62 7.47 11.43
CA VAL A 36 -11.31 6.86 11.13
C VAL A 36 -10.66 6.52 12.47
N VAL A 37 -10.24 5.27 12.64
CA VAL A 37 -9.67 4.76 13.89
C VAL A 37 -8.26 4.27 13.64
N LEU A 38 -7.33 4.77 14.45
CA LEU A 38 -5.96 4.28 14.56
C LEU A 38 -5.82 3.56 15.90
N SER A 39 -5.30 2.33 15.88
CA SER A 39 -5.17 1.52 17.09
C SER A 39 -3.71 1.38 17.50
N PHE A 40 -3.43 1.49 18.79
CA PHE A 40 -2.10 1.45 19.37
C PHE A 40 -1.98 0.29 20.35
N ASP A 41 -0.76 -0.20 20.53
CA ASP A 41 -0.44 -1.24 21.50
C ASP A 41 -0.72 -0.73 22.92
N LYS A 42 -1.18 -1.62 23.80
CA LYS A 42 -1.54 -1.30 25.19
C LYS A 42 -0.39 -0.72 26.02
N ASN A 43 0.86 -0.95 25.61
CA ASN A 43 2.04 -0.45 26.30
C ASN A 43 2.41 0.99 25.88
N MET A 44 1.85 1.48 24.77
CA MET A 44 2.06 2.87 24.34
C MET A 44 1.25 3.86 25.19
N ASN A 45 1.84 5.03 25.43
CA ASN A 45 1.17 6.16 26.06
C ASN A 45 0.71 7.23 25.05
N ILE A 46 -0.03 8.24 25.52
CA ILE A 46 -0.61 9.31 24.68
C ILE A 46 0.44 10.16 24.01
N ASP A 47 1.57 10.40 24.66
CA ASP A 47 2.63 11.23 24.11
C ASP A 47 3.37 10.49 22.98
N GLN A 48 3.65 9.20 23.13
CA GLN A 48 4.16 8.35 22.03
C GLN A 48 3.16 8.29 20.86
N GLY A 49 1.86 8.18 21.16
CA GLY A 49 0.82 8.19 20.13
C GLY A 49 0.75 9.53 19.37
N ARG A 50 0.94 10.65 20.07
CA ARG A 50 1.02 11.99 19.45
C ARG A 50 2.29 12.16 18.63
N GLU A 51 3.42 11.67 19.12
CA GLU A 51 4.69 11.70 18.40
C GLU A 51 4.57 10.91 17.08
N TYR A 52 4.03 9.69 17.12
CA TYR A 52 3.73 8.91 15.92
C TYR A 52 2.88 9.70 14.91
N LEU A 53 1.79 10.33 15.36
CA LEU A 53 0.91 11.11 14.49
C LEU A 53 1.65 12.33 13.89
N SER A 54 2.47 13.01 14.68
CA SER A 54 3.31 14.11 14.22
C SER A 54 4.31 13.66 13.14
N ASN A 55 4.96 12.52 13.36
CA ASN A 55 5.90 11.94 12.40
C ASN A 55 5.19 11.54 11.10
N MET A 56 4.01 10.94 11.18
CA MET A 56 3.19 10.62 10.01
C MET A 56 2.83 11.88 9.21
N ARG A 57 2.39 12.96 9.88
CA ARG A 57 2.13 14.27 9.24
C ARG A 57 3.37 14.77 8.51
N GLU A 58 4.52 14.78 9.19
CA GLU A 58 5.77 15.28 8.64
C GLU A 58 6.21 14.48 7.40
N SER A 59 6.13 13.14 7.45
CA SER A 59 6.44 12.28 6.31
C SER A 59 5.53 12.52 5.11
N ILE A 60 4.23 12.74 5.34
CA ILE A 60 3.28 13.07 4.27
C ILE A 60 3.65 14.41 3.62
N VAL A 61 3.91 15.44 4.43
CA VAL A 61 4.32 16.76 3.92
C VAL A 61 5.62 16.62 3.12
N ARG A 62 6.62 15.92 3.66
CA ARG A 62 7.90 15.69 2.97
C ARG A 62 7.72 15.02 1.61
N LYS A 63 6.93 13.93 1.57
CA LYS A 63 6.70 13.15 0.34
C LYS A 63 6.03 13.98 -0.77
N PHE A 64 5.02 14.79 -0.43
CA PHE A 64 4.18 15.44 -1.44
C PHE A 64 4.45 16.94 -1.64
N CYS A 65 5.13 17.59 -0.70
CA CYS A 65 5.35 19.04 -0.71
C CYS A 65 6.84 19.42 -0.73
N GLY A 66 7.75 18.44 -0.69
CA GLY A 66 9.20 18.64 -0.75
C GLY A 66 9.89 18.54 0.61
N ASP A 67 11.22 18.50 0.57
CA ASP A 67 12.06 18.36 1.75
C ASP A 67 11.83 19.50 2.75
N ASN A 68 12.00 19.20 4.04
CA ASN A 68 11.77 20.12 5.15
C ASN A 68 12.94 20.12 6.13
N GLU A 69 14.16 19.86 5.63
CA GLU A 69 15.38 19.65 6.43
C GLU A 69 15.87 20.93 7.12
N ASN A 70 15.59 22.12 6.56
CA ASN A 70 15.90 23.41 7.17
C ASN A 70 14.65 24.28 7.32
N GLU A 71 14.75 25.36 8.10
CA GLU A 71 13.59 26.21 8.42
C GLU A 71 12.95 26.88 7.19
N GLY A 72 13.75 27.24 6.18
CA GLY A 72 13.26 27.84 4.94
C GLY A 72 12.45 26.85 4.10
N ASP A 73 12.98 25.64 3.94
CA ASP A 73 12.34 24.55 3.21
C ASP A 73 11.08 24.07 3.93
N LYS A 74 11.10 24.02 5.27
CA LYS A 74 9.94 23.69 6.08
C LYS A 74 8.79 24.69 5.90
N ALA A 75 9.08 25.99 5.87
CA ALA A 75 8.06 27.00 5.64
C ALA A 75 7.42 26.87 4.25
N ALA A 76 8.24 26.61 3.22
CA ALA A 76 7.76 26.38 1.85
C ALA A 76 6.92 25.11 1.72
N ALA A 77 7.35 24.00 2.35
CA ALA A 77 6.61 22.74 2.34
C ALA A 77 5.25 22.87 3.06
N GLU A 78 5.18 23.63 4.15
CA GLU A 78 3.92 23.91 4.84
C GLU A 78 2.99 24.82 4.02
N GLU A 79 3.52 25.80 3.29
CA GLU A 79 2.75 26.61 2.34
C GLU A 79 2.19 25.74 1.19
N ALA A 80 3.01 24.89 0.60
CA ALA A 80 2.58 23.94 -0.43
C ALA A 80 1.53 22.95 0.10
N ALA A 81 1.68 22.47 1.34
CA ALA A 81 0.66 21.63 1.98
C ALA A 81 -0.67 22.37 2.13
N ASN A 82 -0.63 23.67 2.47
CA ASN A 82 -1.81 24.52 2.53
C ASN A 82 -2.46 24.78 1.17
N ASP A 83 -1.76 24.60 0.05
CA ASP A 83 -2.30 24.68 -1.31
C ASP A 83 -2.89 23.34 -1.78
N LEU A 84 -2.30 22.21 -1.36
CA LEU A 84 -2.72 20.87 -1.77
C LEU A 84 -3.80 20.25 -0.87
N PHE A 85 -3.82 20.56 0.43
CA PHE A 85 -4.63 19.86 1.42
C PHE A 85 -5.43 20.78 2.35
N TYR A 86 -6.45 20.21 3.03
CA TYR A 86 -7.07 20.82 4.21
C TYR A 86 -6.20 20.52 5.44
N THR A 87 -5.21 21.37 5.69
CA THR A 87 -4.21 21.20 6.76
C THR A 87 -4.79 21.35 8.17
N ASP A 88 -5.98 21.92 8.29
CA ASP A 88 -6.77 22.03 9.53
C ASP A 88 -7.53 20.74 9.88
N SER A 89 -7.42 19.70 9.05
CA SER A 89 -8.15 18.43 9.16
C SER A 89 -7.21 17.23 9.07
N PHE A 90 -7.66 16.04 9.49
CA PHE A 90 -6.87 14.81 9.39
C PHE A 90 -6.46 14.51 7.93
N PRO A 91 -5.22 14.04 7.65
CA PRO A 91 -4.17 13.60 8.59
C PRO A 91 -3.20 14.69 9.07
N PHE A 92 -3.48 15.98 8.84
CA PHE A 92 -2.55 17.08 9.15
C PHE A 92 -2.83 17.74 10.49
N ASN A 93 -4.07 17.65 10.97
CA ASN A 93 -4.49 18.16 12.26
C ASN A 93 -5.19 17.07 13.07
N PHE A 94 -4.73 16.88 14.31
CA PHE A 94 -5.22 15.85 15.23
C PHE A 94 -6.15 16.38 16.32
N ASN A 95 -6.40 17.69 16.36
CA ASN A 95 -7.23 18.33 17.40
C ASN A 95 -8.70 17.87 17.39
N GLN A 96 -9.19 17.41 16.23
CA GLN A 96 -10.55 16.87 16.07
C GLN A 96 -10.68 15.44 16.61
N GLY A 97 -9.56 14.76 16.88
CA GLY A 97 -9.56 13.37 17.30
C GLY A 97 -9.73 13.19 18.81
N LYS A 98 -10.17 11.99 19.19
CA LYS A 98 -10.41 11.59 20.57
C LYS A 98 -9.58 10.35 20.91
N TRP A 99 -8.90 10.42 22.05
CA TRP A 99 -8.21 9.28 22.65
C TRP A 99 -9.19 8.45 23.48
N THR A 100 -9.16 7.14 23.29
CA THR A 100 -9.84 6.18 24.16
C THR A 100 -8.79 5.26 24.75
N THR A 101 -8.75 5.21 26.09
CA THR A 101 -7.87 4.38 26.91
C THR A 101 -8.75 3.55 27.84
N ASP A 102 -9.25 2.41 27.38
CA ASP A 102 -9.82 1.39 28.27
C ASP A 102 -8.90 0.17 28.32
N SER A 103 -9.08 -0.71 29.30
CA SER A 103 -8.21 -1.88 29.54
C SER A 103 -8.08 -2.84 28.35
N SER A 104 -8.91 -2.67 27.31
CA SER A 104 -8.90 -3.47 26.09
C SER A 104 -8.58 -2.68 24.82
N ARG A 105 -8.59 -1.35 24.87
CA ARG A 105 -8.52 -0.49 23.68
C ARG A 105 -7.74 0.77 23.97
N TYR A 106 -6.59 0.86 23.31
CA TYR A 106 -5.84 2.10 23.20
C TYR A 106 -5.91 2.60 21.75
N ARG A 107 -6.69 3.65 21.51
CA ARG A 107 -7.01 4.12 20.14
C ARG A 107 -7.23 5.62 20.04
N PHE A 108 -6.93 6.14 18.86
CA PHE A 108 -7.24 7.50 18.44
C PHE A 108 -8.33 7.46 17.36
N SER A 109 -9.36 8.30 17.48
CA SER A 109 -10.50 8.28 16.57
C SER A 109 -10.83 9.68 16.07
N VAL A 110 -10.96 9.86 14.76
CA VAL A 110 -11.27 11.14 14.10
C VAL A 110 -12.61 11.03 13.37
N PRO A 111 -13.56 11.97 13.56
CA PRO A 111 -14.82 11.97 12.83
C PRO A 111 -14.59 12.13 11.33
N ILE A 112 -15.36 11.40 10.50
CA ILE A 112 -15.25 11.47 9.04
C ILE A 112 -16.03 12.68 8.51
N GLU A 113 -15.43 13.86 8.65
CA GLU A 113 -15.95 15.11 8.09
C GLU A 113 -15.62 15.23 6.60
N LYS A 114 -16.24 16.20 5.92
CA LYS A 114 -16.08 16.37 4.46
C LYS A 114 -14.62 16.70 4.09
N GLU A 115 -13.91 17.46 4.93
CA GLU A 115 -12.50 17.80 4.75
C GLU A 115 -11.60 16.57 4.90
N VAL A 116 -11.89 15.68 5.86
CA VAL A 116 -11.18 14.39 6.02
C VAL A 116 -11.33 13.55 4.76
N VAL A 117 -12.55 13.40 4.24
CA VAL A 117 -12.79 12.67 2.98
C VAL A 117 -12.06 13.32 1.81
N CYS A 118 -12.00 14.66 1.75
CA CYS A 118 -11.25 15.36 0.71
C CYS A 118 -9.74 15.08 0.82
N ASN A 119 -9.16 15.12 2.01
CA ASN A 119 -7.73 14.81 2.20
C ASN A 119 -7.39 13.37 1.80
N LEU A 120 -8.23 12.37 2.10
CA LEU A 120 -8.01 10.99 1.63
C LEU A 120 -7.96 10.92 0.10
N LYS A 121 -8.84 11.66 -0.58
CA LYS A 121 -8.88 11.73 -2.06
C LYS A 121 -7.71 12.52 -2.63
N TYR A 122 -7.30 13.61 -1.98
CA TYR A 122 -6.15 14.41 -2.40
C TYR A 122 -4.87 13.58 -2.33
N LEU A 123 -4.66 12.80 -1.28
CA LEU A 123 -3.47 11.95 -1.19
C LEU A 123 -3.44 10.87 -2.27
N LEU A 124 -4.59 10.24 -2.55
CA LEU A 124 -4.69 9.29 -3.66
C LEU A 124 -4.41 9.96 -5.02
N ALA A 125 -4.94 11.17 -5.24
CA ALA A 125 -4.67 11.94 -6.46
C ALA A 125 -3.17 12.28 -6.59
N ASN A 126 -2.57 12.79 -5.52
CA ASN A 126 -1.16 13.15 -5.47
C ASN A 126 -0.28 11.95 -5.80
N GLU A 127 -0.57 10.78 -5.24
CA GLU A 127 0.23 9.59 -5.48
C GLU A 127 0.16 9.11 -6.94
N LEU A 128 -1.04 9.03 -7.52
CA LEU A 128 -1.19 8.63 -8.93
C LEU A 128 -0.51 9.60 -9.89
N ILE A 129 -0.56 10.90 -9.58
CA ILE A 129 0.09 11.94 -10.39
C ILE A 129 1.61 11.87 -10.22
N ARG A 130 2.12 11.74 -9.00
CA ARG A 130 3.55 11.59 -8.69
C ARG A 130 4.15 10.43 -9.49
N PHE A 131 3.57 9.23 -9.40
CA PHE A 131 4.04 8.08 -10.18
C PHE A 131 4.07 8.33 -11.69
N THR A 132 3.10 9.07 -12.21
CA THR A 132 3.05 9.40 -13.63
C THR A 132 4.17 10.36 -14.00
N ILE A 133 4.45 11.37 -13.17
CA ILE A 133 5.54 12.31 -13.37
C ILE A 133 6.89 11.60 -13.26
N GLU A 134 7.09 10.73 -12.27
CA GLU A 134 8.31 9.93 -12.12
C GLU A 134 8.57 9.06 -13.35
N SER A 135 7.53 8.40 -13.88
CA SER A 135 7.66 7.62 -15.11
C SER A 135 8.06 8.49 -16.32
N ILE A 136 7.65 9.75 -16.36
CA ILE A 136 8.04 10.70 -17.41
C ILE A 136 9.48 11.17 -17.21
N ILE A 137 9.89 11.45 -15.96
CA ILE A 137 11.26 11.81 -15.60
C ILE A 137 12.22 10.69 -16.02
N ASP A 138 11.89 9.43 -15.67
CA ASP A 138 12.72 8.26 -15.98
C ASP A 138 12.86 7.99 -17.48
N ALA A 139 11.81 8.30 -18.25
CA ALA A 139 11.81 8.14 -19.70
C ALA A 139 12.46 9.31 -20.45
N HIS A 140 12.65 10.46 -19.80
CA HIS A 140 13.17 11.66 -20.43
C HIS A 140 14.71 11.71 -20.35
N PRO A 141 15.42 12.09 -21.43
CA PRO A 141 16.89 12.11 -21.45
C PRO A 141 17.50 13.17 -20.51
N ASP A 142 16.73 14.20 -20.16
CA ASP A 142 17.14 15.26 -19.22
C ASP A 142 16.10 15.36 -18.10
N GLN A 143 16.43 14.81 -16.93
CA GLN A 143 15.56 14.83 -15.75
C GLN A 143 15.32 16.26 -15.26
N GLY A 144 16.37 17.09 -15.24
CA GLY A 144 16.29 18.48 -14.81
C GLY A 144 15.39 19.31 -15.72
N TYR A 145 15.30 18.97 -17.00
CA TYR A 145 14.33 19.60 -17.90
C TYR A 145 12.88 19.35 -17.44
N VAL A 146 12.51 18.11 -17.12
CA VAL A 146 11.14 17.79 -16.68
C VAL A 146 10.82 18.50 -15.37
N GLU A 147 11.71 18.40 -14.38
CA GLU A 147 11.54 19.03 -13.07
C GLU A 147 11.36 20.55 -13.15
N ASN A 148 12.09 21.22 -14.06
CA ASN A 148 11.99 22.67 -14.24
C ASN A 148 10.76 23.14 -15.01
N ASN A 149 10.10 22.26 -15.76
CA ASN A 149 8.96 22.62 -16.63
C ASN A 149 7.62 22.07 -16.12
N VAL A 150 7.61 21.33 -15.00
CA VAL A 150 6.41 20.77 -14.39
C VAL A 150 6.31 21.24 -12.94
N TYR A 151 5.18 21.85 -12.57
CA TYR A 151 5.01 22.45 -11.24
C TYR A 151 3.60 22.29 -10.68
N ASP A 152 3.50 22.34 -9.37
CA ASP A 152 2.23 22.35 -8.65
C ASP A 152 1.57 23.73 -8.69
N VAL A 153 0.26 23.74 -8.81
CA VAL A 153 -0.53 24.96 -8.93
C VAL A 153 -1.73 24.87 -7.99
N SER A 154 -2.01 25.96 -7.27
CA SER A 154 -3.22 26.06 -6.47
C SER A 154 -4.48 25.94 -7.34
N PHE A 155 -5.53 25.35 -6.78
CA PHE A 155 -6.73 25.02 -7.55
C PHE A 155 -8.01 25.21 -6.74
N ASP A 156 -9.13 25.37 -7.46
CA ASP A 156 -10.44 25.39 -6.83
C ASP A 156 -10.81 24.00 -6.29
N ARG A 157 -10.64 23.83 -4.98
CA ARG A 157 -10.99 22.62 -4.23
C ARG A 157 -12.48 22.25 -4.28
N LYS A 158 -13.36 23.16 -4.72
CA LYS A 158 -14.77 22.83 -4.94
C LYS A 158 -14.96 21.97 -6.19
N SER A 159 -14.08 22.14 -7.18
CA SER A 159 -14.22 21.55 -8.52
C SER A 159 -13.18 20.46 -8.81
N TYR A 160 -12.00 20.54 -8.19
CA TYR A 160 -10.84 19.70 -8.53
C TYR A 160 -10.20 19.02 -7.31
N LEU A 161 -9.49 17.93 -7.58
CA LEU A 161 -8.59 17.26 -6.63
C LEU A 161 -7.14 17.70 -6.74
N TYR A 162 -6.76 18.20 -7.91
CA TYR A 162 -5.37 18.52 -8.20
C TYR A 162 -5.26 19.39 -9.45
N CYS A 163 -4.17 20.14 -9.57
CA CYS A 163 -3.78 20.86 -10.79
C CYS A 163 -2.26 20.79 -10.97
N LYS A 164 -1.81 20.39 -12.17
CA LYS A 164 -0.41 20.44 -12.58
C LYS A 164 -0.24 21.45 -13.72
N GLY A 165 0.79 22.29 -13.62
CA GLY A 165 1.21 23.24 -14.65
C GLY A 165 2.37 22.70 -15.47
N PHE A 166 2.37 23.02 -16.77
CA PHE A 166 3.39 22.60 -17.73
C PHE A 166 3.85 23.80 -18.56
N ASP A 167 5.12 24.17 -18.47
CA ASP A 167 5.67 25.23 -19.32
C ASP A 167 5.94 24.74 -20.75
N ASP A 168 6.04 23.42 -20.92
CA ASP A 168 6.21 22.75 -22.21
C ASP A 168 4.96 21.94 -22.60
N GLN A 169 4.56 22.06 -23.87
CA GLN A 169 3.37 21.43 -24.40
C GLN A 169 3.55 19.92 -24.63
N GLU A 170 4.75 19.46 -24.98
CA GLU A 170 5.05 18.03 -25.19
C GLU A 170 5.01 17.28 -23.86
N LEU A 171 5.55 17.87 -22.78
CA LEU A 171 5.45 17.32 -21.43
C LEU A 171 3.98 17.23 -20.97
N LYS A 172 3.17 18.25 -21.24
CA LYS A 172 1.73 18.22 -20.93
C LYS A 172 1.04 17.07 -21.65
N ASP A 173 1.29 16.91 -22.94
CA ASP A 173 0.66 15.88 -23.76
C ASP A 173 1.13 14.47 -23.35
N SER A 174 2.41 14.33 -22.99
CA SER A 174 2.97 13.12 -22.40
C SER A 174 2.31 12.76 -21.07
N PHE A 175 2.11 13.76 -20.19
CA PHE A 175 1.39 13.57 -18.93
C PHE A 175 -0.06 13.14 -19.15
N VAL A 176 -0.82 13.85 -19.98
CA VAL A 176 -2.22 13.51 -20.26
C VAL A 176 -2.34 12.10 -20.81
N LYS A 177 -1.46 11.71 -21.75
CA LYS A 177 -1.44 10.36 -22.33
C LYS A 177 -1.11 9.30 -21.29
N SER A 178 -0.03 9.46 -20.53
CA SER A 178 0.44 8.48 -19.54
C SER A 178 -0.53 8.33 -18.37
N PHE A 179 -0.99 9.46 -17.82
CA PHE A 179 -1.98 9.46 -16.74
C PHE A 179 -3.29 8.83 -17.19
N SER A 180 -3.78 9.18 -18.39
CA SER A 180 -5.02 8.61 -18.92
C SER A 180 -4.91 7.12 -19.17
N SER A 181 -3.79 6.66 -19.75
CA SER A 181 -3.53 5.24 -19.96
C SER A 181 -3.56 4.46 -18.64
N ARG A 182 -2.89 4.97 -17.60
CA ARG A 182 -2.92 4.36 -16.26
C ARG A 182 -4.34 4.31 -15.70
N MET A 183 -5.05 5.44 -15.72
CA MET A 183 -6.44 5.51 -15.22
C MET A 183 -7.36 4.55 -15.99
N GLU A 184 -7.27 4.49 -17.31
CA GLU A 184 -8.12 3.64 -18.17
C GLU A 184 -7.83 2.14 -18.00
N SER A 185 -6.63 1.78 -17.51
CA SER A 185 -6.22 0.40 -17.23
C SER A 185 -7.00 -0.27 -16.09
N TYR A 186 -7.51 0.50 -15.13
CA TYR A 186 -8.36 -0.02 -14.06
C TYR A 186 -9.73 -0.43 -14.62
N GLU A 187 -10.27 -1.56 -14.16
CA GLU A 187 -11.49 -2.16 -14.71
C GLU A 187 -12.68 -1.18 -14.67
N ASN A 188 -12.91 -0.56 -13.51
CA ASN A 188 -14.06 0.30 -13.24
C ASN A 188 -13.78 1.81 -13.42
N SER A 189 -12.66 2.19 -14.06
CA SER A 189 -12.35 3.60 -14.30
C SER A 189 -13.25 4.29 -15.32
N PRO A 190 -13.36 5.64 -15.27
CA PRO A 190 -13.98 6.38 -16.36
C PRO A 190 -13.14 6.20 -17.64
N LYS A 191 -13.74 5.65 -18.70
CA LYS A 191 -13.04 5.18 -19.93
C LYS A 191 -12.60 6.26 -20.92
N ARG A 192 -12.66 7.53 -20.54
CA ARG A 192 -12.21 8.64 -21.38
C ARG A 192 -11.54 9.67 -20.50
N SER A 193 -10.38 10.14 -20.90
CA SER A 193 -9.65 11.25 -20.25
C SER A 193 -10.57 12.41 -19.82
N LYS A 194 -11.45 12.90 -20.70
CA LYS A 194 -12.42 13.98 -20.40
C LYS A 194 -13.38 13.67 -19.24
N GLY A 195 -13.54 12.41 -18.86
CA GLY A 195 -14.32 11.98 -17.70
C GLY A 195 -13.68 12.36 -16.36
N PHE A 196 -12.35 12.47 -16.31
CA PHE A 196 -11.60 12.72 -15.08
C PHE A 196 -10.58 13.86 -15.17
N LEU A 197 -10.08 14.19 -16.36
CA LEU A 197 -9.22 15.33 -16.63
C LEU A 197 -9.98 16.50 -17.26
N GLU A 198 -9.47 17.69 -17.02
CA GLU A 198 -9.82 18.91 -17.72
C GLU A 198 -8.54 19.69 -18.04
N GLU A 199 -8.37 20.10 -19.30
CA GLU A 199 -7.20 20.85 -19.75
C GLU A 199 -7.59 22.31 -19.99
N LYS A 200 -6.82 23.26 -19.45
CA LYS A 200 -6.98 24.70 -19.69
C LYS A 200 -5.62 25.34 -19.96
N GLY A 201 -5.34 25.61 -21.24
CA GLY A 201 -4.03 26.12 -21.64
C GLY A 201 -2.91 25.15 -21.24
N ASN A 202 -2.03 25.62 -20.36
CA ASN A 202 -0.85 24.89 -19.85
C ASN A 202 -1.14 24.08 -18.58
N TYR A 203 -2.40 24.04 -18.13
CA TYR A 203 -2.79 23.41 -16.87
C TYR A 203 -3.66 22.18 -17.11
N VAL A 204 -3.40 21.12 -16.35
CA VAL A 204 -4.18 19.89 -16.34
C VAL A 204 -4.77 19.68 -14.95
N TYR A 205 -6.09 19.57 -14.88
CA TYR A 205 -6.86 19.44 -13.65
C TYR A 205 -7.43 18.03 -13.50
N LEU A 206 -7.36 17.47 -12.30
CA LEU A 206 -8.07 16.25 -11.94
C LEU A 206 -9.41 16.61 -11.28
N LYS A 207 -10.52 16.11 -11.80
CA LYS A 207 -11.87 16.45 -11.32
C LYS A 207 -12.17 15.88 -9.93
N LYS A 208 -12.88 16.64 -9.10
CA LYS A 208 -13.24 16.28 -7.72
C LYS A 208 -13.93 14.91 -7.57
N GLY A 209 -14.82 14.60 -8.52
CA GLY A 209 -15.69 13.42 -8.45
C GLY A 209 -15.06 12.11 -8.95
N VAL A 210 -13.80 12.10 -9.38
CA VAL A 210 -13.19 10.92 -10.00
C VAL A 210 -13.15 9.71 -9.05
N PHE A 211 -12.99 9.94 -7.74
CA PHE A 211 -12.94 8.88 -6.71
C PHE A 211 -14.26 8.73 -5.93
N ASP A 212 -15.40 9.07 -6.54
CA ASP A 212 -16.73 8.82 -5.96
C ASP A 212 -17.25 7.40 -6.25
N ASP A 213 -16.66 6.70 -7.23
CA ASP A 213 -17.02 5.33 -7.55
C ASP A 213 -16.27 4.32 -6.65
N LEU A 214 -17.05 3.55 -5.88
CA LEU A 214 -16.55 2.55 -4.94
C LEU A 214 -15.71 1.46 -5.62
N LYS A 215 -16.16 0.95 -6.77
CA LYS A 215 -15.47 -0.13 -7.46
C LYS A 215 -14.16 0.37 -8.02
N PHE A 216 -14.15 1.59 -8.56
CA PHE A 216 -12.94 2.20 -9.09
C PHE A 216 -11.89 2.43 -8.01
N VAL A 217 -12.26 2.99 -6.85
CA VAL A 217 -11.31 3.13 -5.73
C VAL A 217 -10.78 1.76 -5.31
N LYS A 218 -11.65 0.75 -5.19
CA LYS A 218 -11.23 -0.62 -4.85
C LYS A 218 -10.24 -1.20 -5.87
N ASP A 219 -10.44 -0.97 -7.17
CA ASP A 219 -9.50 -1.44 -8.20
C ASP A 219 -8.12 -0.82 -8.05
N ILE A 220 -8.05 0.48 -7.72
CA ILE A 220 -6.79 1.15 -7.43
C ILE A 220 -6.12 0.49 -6.23
N VAL A 221 -6.84 0.33 -5.12
CA VAL A 221 -6.29 -0.30 -3.90
C VAL A 221 -5.78 -1.71 -4.18
N ARG A 222 -6.55 -2.53 -4.90
CA ARG A 222 -6.15 -3.89 -5.29
C ARG A 222 -4.87 -3.88 -6.11
N HIS A 223 -4.75 -2.96 -7.07
CA HIS A 223 -3.57 -2.84 -7.90
C HIS A 223 -2.34 -2.44 -7.09
N GLU A 224 -2.43 -1.36 -6.30
CA GLU A 224 -1.31 -0.87 -5.50
C GLU A 224 -0.85 -1.91 -4.48
N ILE A 225 -1.78 -2.56 -3.75
CA ILE A 225 -1.45 -3.66 -2.82
C ILE A 225 -0.77 -4.81 -3.56
N CYS A 226 -1.28 -5.18 -4.74
CA CYS A 226 -0.70 -6.27 -5.51
C CYS A 226 0.72 -5.91 -5.95
N LEU A 227 1.01 -4.66 -6.33
CA LEU A 227 2.37 -4.20 -6.62
C LEU A 227 3.27 -4.24 -5.37
N THR A 228 2.81 -3.70 -4.23
CA THR A 228 3.55 -3.74 -2.96
C THR A 228 3.89 -5.17 -2.55
N CYS A 229 2.93 -6.09 -2.68
CA CYS A 229 3.16 -7.49 -2.38
C CYS A 229 4.09 -8.14 -3.41
N ARG A 230 4.05 -7.77 -4.70
CA ARG A 230 4.91 -8.36 -5.74
C ARG A 230 6.39 -7.95 -5.65
N CYS A 231 6.72 -6.87 -4.95
CA CYS A 231 8.10 -6.44 -4.69
C CYS A 231 8.80 -7.31 -3.61
N PHE A 232 8.80 -8.63 -3.83
CA PHE A 232 9.59 -9.60 -3.05
C PHE A 232 11.06 -9.67 -3.48
N ASP A 233 11.53 -8.75 -4.31
CA ASP A 233 12.92 -8.69 -4.79
C ASP A 233 13.87 -7.95 -3.83
N THR A 234 13.53 -7.77 -2.55
CA THR A 234 14.46 -7.20 -1.56
C THR A 234 15.70 -8.09 -1.44
N PRO A 235 16.91 -7.57 -1.71
CA PRO A 235 18.14 -8.31 -1.47
C PRO A 235 18.20 -8.80 -0.02
N LYS A 236 18.79 -9.98 0.22
CA LYS A 236 19.01 -10.49 1.57
C LYS A 236 19.81 -9.46 2.40
N GLY A 237 19.22 -8.91 3.47
CA GLY A 237 19.95 -8.14 4.47
C GLY A 237 19.27 -6.84 4.95
N GLU A 238 18.34 -6.27 4.20
CA GLU A 238 17.60 -5.06 4.61
C GLU A 238 16.15 -5.40 4.97
N ILE A 239 15.75 -5.10 6.22
CA ILE A 239 14.37 -5.27 6.69
C ILE A 239 13.51 -4.16 6.07
N GLY A 240 12.96 -4.41 4.87
CA GLY A 240 12.02 -3.51 4.20
C GLY A 240 10.55 -3.76 4.56
N VAL A 241 9.62 -3.00 3.94
CA VAL A 241 8.15 -3.21 4.01
C VAL A 241 7.77 -4.67 3.80
N THR A 242 8.45 -5.31 2.85
CA THR A 242 8.22 -6.68 2.44
C THR A 242 8.46 -7.69 3.55
N ASP A 243 9.50 -7.50 4.36
CA ASP A 243 9.76 -8.41 5.48
C ASP A 243 8.80 -8.13 6.65
N MET A 244 8.42 -6.87 6.86
CA MET A 244 7.35 -6.53 7.81
C MET A 244 6.04 -7.25 7.44
N LEU A 245 5.65 -7.26 6.16
CA LEU A 245 4.45 -7.97 5.72
C LEU A 245 4.56 -9.47 5.99
N LYS A 246 5.71 -10.08 5.70
CA LYS A 246 5.94 -11.50 6.00
C LYS A 246 5.89 -11.82 7.48
N PHE A 247 6.52 -10.99 8.32
CA PHE A 247 6.43 -11.14 9.76
C PHE A 247 5.01 -10.96 10.26
N ALA A 248 4.24 -10.02 9.70
CA ALA A 248 2.84 -9.81 10.05
C ALA A 248 1.96 -11.02 9.67
N VAL A 249 2.17 -11.65 8.51
CA VAL A 249 1.46 -12.90 8.15
C VAL A 249 1.82 -14.02 9.12
N VAL A 250 3.12 -14.24 9.41
CA VAL A 250 3.55 -15.26 10.38
C VAL A 250 2.93 -15.01 11.75
N ASP A 251 3.02 -13.78 12.26
CA ASP A 251 2.48 -13.40 13.56
C ASP A 251 0.97 -13.59 13.61
N LEU A 252 0.25 -13.20 12.54
CA LEU A 252 -1.20 -13.41 12.41
C LEU A 252 -1.58 -14.89 12.50
N LEU A 253 -0.88 -15.76 11.78
CA LEU A 253 -1.13 -17.21 11.82
C LEU A 253 -0.81 -17.80 13.20
N ARG A 254 0.28 -17.35 13.83
CA ARG A 254 0.62 -17.76 15.20
C ARG A 254 -0.42 -17.31 16.22
N LYS A 255 -0.92 -16.07 16.13
CA LYS A 255 -2.03 -15.58 16.98
C LYS A 255 -3.33 -16.32 16.72
N ALA A 256 -3.49 -16.90 15.53
CA ALA A 256 -4.60 -17.81 15.22
C ALA A 256 -4.40 -19.24 15.78
N ASN A 257 -3.37 -19.48 16.61
CA ASN A 257 -2.97 -20.78 17.15
C ASN A 257 -2.50 -21.79 16.08
N ILE A 258 -1.90 -21.31 14.99
CA ILE A 258 -1.30 -22.17 13.97
C ILE A 258 0.23 -22.17 14.18
N PRO A 259 0.88 -23.35 14.26
CA PRO A 259 2.30 -23.48 14.61
C PRO A 259 3.24 -23.14 13.44
N VAL A 260 3.00 -22.01 12.76
CA VAL A 260 3.87 -21.51 11.69
C VAL A 260 5.18 -21.03 12.30
N ASP A 261 6.28 -21.66 11.93
CA ASP A 261 7.62 -21.23 12.28
C ASP A 261 8.07 -20.07 11.39
N ARG A 262 7.96 -20.24 10.08
CA ARG A 262 8.40 -19.25 9.10
C ARG A 262 7.58 -19.32 7.83
N ILE A 263 7.83 -18.39 6.93
CA ILE A 263 7.30 -18.40 5.58
C ILE A 263 8.45 -18.43 4.59
N VAL A 264 8.37 -19.34 3.63
CA VAL A 264 9.28 -19.42 2.49
C VAL A 264 8.67 -18.66 1.32
N ARG A 265 9.50 -17.87 0.64
CA ARG A 265 9.15 -17.25 -0.65
C ARG A 265 9.40 -18.27 -1.76
N ASP A 266 8.47 -18.37 -2.69
CA ASP A 266 8.60 -19.23 -3.85
C ASP A 266 7.97 -18.60 -5.09
N SER A 267 8.32 -19.15 -6.24
CA SER A 267 7.86 -18.72 -7.56
C SER A 267 7.15 -19.87 -8.29
N TYR A 268 6.35 -19.49 -9.28
CA TYR A 268 5.76 -20.46 -10.21
C TYR A 268 6.85 -21.10 -11.06
N LEU A 269 6.69 -22.36 -11.48
CA LEU A 269 7.61 -23.01 -12.44
C LEU A 269 7.89 -22.18 -13.71
N SER A 270 6.91 -21.38 -14.14
CA SER A 270 6.98 -20.52 -15.33
C SER A 270 7.41 -19.07 -15.04
N SER A 271 7.82 -18.75 -13.82
CA SER A 271 8.18 -17.39 -13.42
C SER A 271 9.35 -17.40 -12.44
N ASN A 272 10.19 -16.38 -12.51
CA ASN A 272 11.24 -16.13 -11.52
C ASN A 272 10.80 -15.16 -10.42
N LYS A 273 9.55 -14.69 -10.45
CA LYS A 273 9.03 -13.75 -9.46
C LYS A 273 8.52 -14.52 -8.23
N ASP A 274 9.08 -14.20 -7.07
CA ASP A 274 8.76 -14.81 -5.77
C ASP A 274 7.37 -14.38 -5.25
N LEU A 275 6.31 -14.76 -5.96
CA LEU A 275 4.94 -14.27 -5.72
C LEU A 275 4.14 -15.13 -4.75
N VAL A 276 4.70 -16.26 -4.30
CA VAL A 276 4.01 -17.25 -3.47
C VAL A 276 4.64 -17.28 -2.09
N LEU A 277 3.83 -17.15 -1.04
CA LEU A 277 4.26 -17.36 0.33
C LEU A 277 3.79 -18.71 0.84
N ILE A 278 4.73 -19.58 1.21
CA ILE A 278 4.47 -20.94 1.71
C ILE A 278 4.76 -20.96 3.22
N PRO A 279 3.74 -21.10 4.09
CA PRO A 279 3.94 -21.29 5.51
C PRO A 279 4.60 -22.64 5.81
N ILE A 280 5.64 -22.61 6.63
CA ILE A 280 6.32 -23.79 7.16
C ILE A 280 5.99 -23.91 8.64
N VAL A 281 5.48 -25.08 9.03
CA VAL A 281 5.21 -25.40 10.44
C VAL A 281 6.39 -26.12 11.05
N SER A 282 6.62 -25.91 12.34
CA SER A 282 7.58 -26.68 13.13
C SER A 282 6.86 -27.34 14.28
N ASN A 283 6.76 -28.66 14.23
CA ASN A 283 6.19 -29.47 15.31
C ASN A 283 7.28 -30.44 15.80
N ASN A 284 7.67 -30.33 17.06
CA ASN A 284 8.66 -31.22 17.69
C ASN A 284 10.00 -31.32 16.92
N ASN A 285 10.49 -30.20 16.38
CA ASN A 285 11.70 -30.09 15.56
C ASN A 285 11.63 -30.77 14.18
N GLU A 286 10.45 -31.21 13.74
CA GLU A 286 10.20 -31.61 12.35
C GLU A 286 9.53 -30.47 11.60
N GLU A 287 10.13 -30.10 10.47
CA GLU A 287 9.56 -29.13 9.55
C GLU A 287 8.50 -29.80 8.68
N GLY A 288 7.36 -29.14 8.54
CA GLY A 288 6.24 -29.64 7.74
C GLY A 288 5.43 -28.53 7.08
N TYR A 289 4.32 -28.92 6.49
CA TYR A 289 3.33 -28.02 5.90
C TYR A 289 2.04 -28.03 6.71
N LEU A 290 1.22 -27.00 6.48
CA LEU A 290 -0.11 -26.91 7.08
C LEU A 290 -0.96 -28.13 6.72
N THR A 291 -1.66 -28.66 7.72
CA THR A 291 -2.71 -29.64 7.53
C THR A 291 -3.91 -29.02 6.83
N ARG A 292 -4.76 -29.85 6.21
CA ARG A 292 -5.99 -29.38 5.56
C ARG A 292 -6.93 -28.66 6.53
N GLU A 293 -6.96 -29.06 7.80
CA GLU A 293 -7.78 -28.44 8.84
C GLU A 293 -7.30 -27.03 9.17
N GLU A 294 -5.98 -26.84 9.30
CA GLU A 294 -5.37 -25.52 9.51
C GLU A 294 -5.60 -24.62 8.29
N VAL A 295 -5.44 -25.13 7.07
CA VAL A 295 -5.73 -24.38 5.83
C VAL A 295 -7.19 -23.93 5.79
N ASN A 296 -8.14 -24.82 6.10
CA ASN A 296 -9.55 -24.47 6.15
C ASN A 296 -9.83 -23.42 7.24
N HIS A 297 -9.17 -23.52 8.40
CA HIS A 297 -9.30 -22.53 9.47
C HIS A 297 -8.82 -21.15 9.02
N VAL A 298 -7.65 -21.09 8.38
CA VAL A 298 -7.11 -19.85 7.80
C VAL A 298 -8.07 -19.28 6.77
N ASN A 299 -8.47 -20.04 5.76
CA ASN A 299 -9.36 -19.55 4.71
C ASN A 299 -10.69 -19.02 5.30
N ASN A 300 -11.24 -19.70 6.31
CA ASN A 300 -12.42 -19.21 7.03
C ASN A 300 -12.16 -17.90 7.79
N MET A 301 -11.00 -17.72 8.43
CA MET A 301 -10.62 -16.48 9.11
C MET A 301 -10.55 -15.29 8.15
N PHE A 302 -10.08 -15.51 6.92
CA PHE A 302 -10.03 -14.50 5.85
C PHE A 302 -11.36 -14.36 5.09
N GLY A 303 -12.28 -15.32 5.24
CA GLY A 303 -13.57 -15.32 4.53
C GLY A 303 -13.47 -15.64 3.04
N MET A 304 -12.32 -16.14 2.59
CA MET A 304 -12.07 -16.60 1.21
C MET A 304 -10.85 -17.54 1.17
N ASP A 305 -10.70 -18.27 0.07
CA ASP A 305 -9.58 -19.19 -0.14
C ASP A 305 -8.29 -18.46 -0.48
N ILE A 306 -7.53 -18.07 0.55
CA ILE A 306 -6.22 -17.43 0.39
C ILE A 306 -5.07 -18.43 0.29
N LEU A 307 -5.19 -19.59 0.95
CA LEU A 307 -4.25 -20.70 0.88
C LEU A 307 -4.77 -21.73 -0.13
N ASN A 308 -4.07 -21.83 -1.26
CA ASN A 308 -4.39 -22.75 -2.34
C ASN A 308 -3.30 -23.81 -2.47
N SER A 309 -3.64 -24.98 -3.03
CA SER A 309 -2.65 -26.03 -3.27
C SER A 309 -1.67 -25.61 -4.37
N PHE A 310 -0.38 -25.74 -4.07
CA PHE A 310 0.74 -25.46 -4.97
C PHE A 310 1.52 -26.72 -5.38
N GLU A 311 0.96 -27.91 -5.11
CA GLU A 311 1.58 -29.18 -5.45
C GLU A 311 1.95 -29.24 -6.96
N GLY A 312 3.24 -29.41 -7.25
CA GLY A 312 3.76 -29.49 -8.62
C GLY A 312 3.73 -28.18 -9.41
N ARG A 313 3.50 -27.03 -8.75
CA ARG A 313 3.47 -25.69 -9.39
C ARG A 313 4.63 -24.78 -8.96
N THR A 314 5.37 -25.19 -7.93
CA THR A 314 6.51 -24.49 -7.31
C THR A 314 7.79 -24.63 -8.14
N SER A 315 8.58 -23.57 -8.27
CA SER A 315 9.88 -23.60 -8.93
C SER A 315 10.96 -24.29 -8.07
N GLN A 316 10.79 -24.29 -6.74
CA GLN A 316 11.70 -24.99 -5.83
C GLN A 316 11.68 -26.51 -6.02
N LYS A 317 12.82 -27.06 -6.44
CA LYS A 317 13.01 -28.51 -6.66
C LYS A 317 12.77 -29.35 -5.41
N SER A 318 13.06 -28.81 -4.22
CA SER A 318 12.80 -29.47 -2.93
C SER A 318 11.31 -29.63 -2.62
N LEU A 319 10.45 -28.81 -3.21
CA LEU A 319 9.00 -28.82 -3.01
C LEU A 319 8.28 -29.62 -4.11
N LEU A 320 8.95 -29.94 -5.22
CA LEU A 320 8.40 -30.75 -6.31
C LEU A 320 8.06 -32.17 -5.82
N GLY A 321 6.78 -32.54 -5.89
CA GLY A 321 6.28 -33.85 -5.46
C GLY A 321 5.91 -33.94 -3.97
N SER A 322 6.08 -32.86 -3.20
CA SER A 322 5.56 -32.78 -1.83
C SER A 322 4.03 -32.62 -1.88
N LYS A 323 3.31 -33.55 -1.25
CA LYS A 323 1.86 -33.46 -1.08
C LYS A 323 1.51 -32.47 0.01
N GLY A 324 0.41 -31.73 -0.16
CA GLY A 324 -0.12 -30.84 0.89
C GLY A 324 0.65 -29.53 1.05
N VAL A 325 1.33 -29.05 0.01
CA VAL A 325 1.93 -27.71 0.00
C VAL A 325 0.85 -26.69 -0.34
N TYR A 326 0.59 -25.77 0.60
CA TYR A 326 -0.35 -24.67 0.43
C TYR A 326 0.37 -23.33 0.50
N GLY A 327 0.00 -22.41 -0.38
CA GLY A 327 0.64 -21.10 -0.49
C GLY A 327 -0.36 -19.97 -0.71
N ILE A 328 0.04 -18.77 -0.31
CA ILE A 328 -0.67 -17.52 -0.56
C ILE A 328 -0.14 -16.93 -1.86
N ASP A 329 -1.01 -16.78 -2.86
CA ASP A 329 -0.64 -16.26 -4.17
C ASP A 329 -0.86 -14.74 -4.28
N PHE A 330 0.21 -13.96 -4.16
CA PHE A 330 0.15 -12.52 -4.35
C PHE A 330 0.13 -12.09 -5.83
N ALA A 331 0.25 -13.02 -6.78
CA ALA A 331 -0.08 -12.73 -8.17
C ALA A 331 -1.59 -12.44 -8.33
N ASN A 332 -2.44 -13.01 -7.47
CA ASN A 332 -3.88 -12.74 -7.45
C ASN A 332 -4.20 -11.46 -6.65
N PRO A 333 -4.72 -10.39 -7.30
CA PRO A 333 -5.01 -9.14 -6.61
C PRO A 333 -6.12 -9.23 -5.54
N ASP A 334 -7.05 -10.18 -5.66
CA ASP A 334 -8.08 -10.40 -4.63
C ASP A 334 -7.49 -10.99 -3.35
N ILE A 335 -6.57 -11.96 -3.49
CA ILE A 335 -5.85 -12.56 -2.35
C ILE A 335 -4.97 -11.50 -1.69
N ALA A 336 -4.19 -10.75 -2.48
CA ALA A 336 -3.32 -9.69 -1.96
C ALA A 336 -4.09 -8.64 -1.15
N TYR A 337 -5.19 -8.15 -1.74
CA TYR A 337 -6.09 -7.20 -1.10
C TYR A 337 -6.69 -7.75 0.20
N CYS A 338 -7.19 -8.99 0.19
CA CYS A 338 -7.79 -9.62 1.36
C CYS A 338 -6.76 -9.80 2.50
N VAL A 339 -5.56 -10.26 2.17
CA VAL A 339 -4.50 -10.48 3.16
C VAL A 339 -4.08 -9.19 3.83
N MET A 340 -3.82 -8.14 3.04
CA MET A 340 -3.47 -6.83 3.58
C MET A 340 -4.58 -6.24 4.45
N ASP A 341 -5.83 -6.30 4.00
CA ASP A 341 -6.98 -5.79 4.75
C ASP A 341 -7.08 -6.46 6.12
N LYS A 342 -6.90 -7.79 6.17
CA LYS A 342 -6.97 -8.55 7.42
C LYS A 342 -5.81 -8.23 8.37
N ILE A 343 -4.60 -8.05 7.85
CA ILE A 343 -3.43 -7.66 8.65
C ILE A 343 -3.69 -6.30 9.29
N ILE A 344 -4.15 -5.32 8.50
CA ILE A 344 -4.49 -3.98 8.98
C ILE A 344 -5.56 -4.04 10.07
N GLU A 345 -6.68 -4.73 9.82
CA GLU A 345 -7.78 -4.87 10.79
C GLU A 345 -7.33 -5.54 12.10
N SER A 346 -6.39 -6.48 12.01
CA SER A 346 -5.89 -7.26 13.16
C SER A 346 -4.71 -6.61 13.88
N SER A 347 -4.24 -5.44 13.43
CA SER A 347 -2.99 -4.85 13.90
C SER A 347 -3.18 -3.66 14.85
N VAL A 348 -2.10 -3.36 15.58
CA VAL A 348 -1.86 -2.15 16.37
C VAL A 348 -0.51 -1.54 15.98
N ILE A 349 -0.36 -0.23 16.17
CA ILE A 349 0.95 0.44 16.13
C ILE A 349 1.64 0.22 17.48
N ASN A 350 2.88 -0.26 17.48
CA ASN A 350 3.67 -0.51 18.69
C ASN A 350 4.64 0.65 19.01
N GLU A 351 5.39 0.51 20.10
CA GLU A 351 6.37 1.51 20.58
C GLU A 351 7.49 1.82 19.57
N ASP A 352 7.79 0.90 18.66
CA ASP A 352 8.75 1.10 17.56
C ASP A 352 8.11 1.74 16.32
N TYR A 353 6.85 2.19 16.41
CA TYR A 353 6.05 2.72 15.31
C TYR A 353 5.86 1.74 14.14
N LYS A 354 5.82 0.44 14.45
CA LYS A 354 5.59 -0.66 13.50
C LYS A 354 4.25 -1.34 13.74
N LEU A 355 3.80 -2.12 12.75
CA LEU A 355 2.64 -3.00 12.90
C LEU A 355 2.97 -4.19 13.79
N SER A 356 2.08 -4.48 14.73
CA SER A 356 2.06 -5.71 15.52
C SER A 356 0.65 -6.30 15.51
N ILE A 357 0.52 -7.64 15.47
CA ILE A 357 -0.80 -8.28 15.47
C ILE A 357 -1.34 -8.35 16.91
N ASP A 358 -2.50 -7.76 17.12
CA ASP A 358 -3.22 -7.81 18.39
C ASP A 358 -4.00 -9.13 18.47
N PRO A 359 -3.63 -10.06 19.39
CA PRO A 359 -4.32 -11.34 19.52
C PRO A 359 -5.81 -11.20 19.85
N ALA A 360 -6.23 -10.09 20.48
CA ALA A 360 -7.64 -9.86 20.78
C ALA A 360 -8.50 -9.64 19.51
N ARG A 361 -7.86 -9.39 18.36
CA ARG A 361 -8.50 -9.15 17.07
C ARG A 361 -8.42 -10.34 16.11
N VAL A 362 -7.75 -11.41 16.52
CA VAL A 362 -7.54 -12.60 15.69
C VAL A 362 -8.46 -13.73 16.16
N PRO A 363 -9.35 -14.24 15.31
CA PRO A 363 -10.10 -15.45 15.62
C PRO A 363 -9.13 -16.65 15.74
N ALA A 364 -8.93 -17.14 16.96
CA ALA A 364 -7.99 -18.23 17.20
C ALA A 364 -8.63 -19.61 17.04
N MET A 365 -7.88 -20.56 16.47
CA MET A 365 -8.27 -21.97 16.43
C MET A 365 -8.33 -22.51 17.86
N LYS A 366 -9.39 -23.27 18.16
CA LYS A 366 -9.48 -23.97 19.45
C LYS A 366 -8.35 -24.99 19.51
N PRO A 367 -7.62 -25.10 20.64
CA PRO A 367 -6.63 -26.15 20.80
C PRO A 367 -7.30 -27.49 20.57
N GLN A 368 -6.74 -28.31 19.66
CA GLN A 368 -7.12 -29.71 19.60
C GLN A 368 -6.75 -30.32 20.94
N THR A 369 -7.75 -30.61 21.76
CA THR A 369 -7.54 -31.34 22.99
C THR A 369 -7.11 -32.73 22.55
N LEU A 370 -5.81 -33.02 22.60
CA LEU A 370 -5.34 -34.39 22.57
C LEU A 370 -6.06 -35.08 23.73
N ALA A 371 -7.07 -35.87 23.42
CA ALA A 371 -7.71 -36.71 24.41
C ALA A 371 -6.56 -37.47 25.10
N PRO A 372 -6.47 -37.47 26.44
CA PRO A 372 -5.46 -38.26 27.11
C PRO A 372 -5.62 -39.68 26.59
N SER A 373 -4.56 -40.21 25.99
CA SER A 373 -4.53 -41.61 25.60
C SER A 373 -4.84 -42.39 26.85
N GLU A 374 -6.04 -42.97 26.94
CA GLU A 374 -6.32 -43.99 27.93
C GLU A 374 -5.35 -45.12 27.64
N GLU A 375 -4.23 -45.09 28.35
CA GLU A 375 -3.31 -46.18 28.50
C GLU A 375 -4.10 -47.29 29.21
N LYS A 376 -4.84 -48.09 28.43
CA LYS A 376 -5.42 -49.33 28.92
C LYS A 376 -4.29 -50.34 29.09
N VAL A 377 -3.62 -50.24 30.23
CA VAL A 377 -2.96 -51.38 30.86
C VAL A 377 -4.07 -52.32 31.30
N GLY A 378 -4.23 -53.42 30.58
CA GLY A 378 -5.12 -54.52 30.90
C GLY A 378 -4.55 -55.81 30.35
N THR A 379 -3.84 -56.52 31.21
CA THR A 379 -3.19 -57.81 31.00
C THR A 379 -4.20 -58.95 30.76
N ASP A 380 -3.89 -59.77 29.74
CA ASP A 380 -4.14 -61.21 29.52
C ASP A 380 -5.48 -61.91 29.83
N GLY A 381 -6.02 -62.60 28.80
CA GLY A 381 -6.72 -63.90 28.95
C GLY A 381 -7.85 -64.21 27.93
N PRO A 382 -7.91 -65.40 27.28
CA PRO A 382 -8.52 -65.57 25.94
C PRO A 382 -9.88 -66.31 25.89
N SER A 383 -10.69 -66.09 24.85
CA SER A 383 -11.77 -67.00 24.36
C SER A 383 -12.38 -66.44 23.05
N ALA A 384 -12.11 -67.04 21.89
CA ALA A 384 -12.93 -68.01 21.14
C ALA A 384 -14.12 -67.43 20.33
N ASP A 385 -13.97 -67.53 19.00
CA ASP A 385 -14.94 -67.71 17.90
C ASP A 385 -16.41 -67.29 18.05
N THR A 386 -16.93 -66.47 17.13
CA THR A 386 -17.76 -66.88 15.97
C THR A 386 -18.53 -65.71 15.30
N SER A 387 -18.47 -65.70 13.96
CA SER A 387 -19.53 -65.41 12.97
C SER A 387 -20.19 -64.02 12.80
N ALA A 388 -20.09 -63.56 11.53
CA ALA A 388 -21.08 -62.87 10.68
C ALA A 388 -21.45 -61.41 11.05
N ASP A 389 -21.65 -60.45 10.15
CA ASP A 389 -21.97 -60.45 8.72
C ASP A 389 -21.72 -59.03 8.13
N SER A 390 -21.53 -58.96 6.81
CA SER A 390 -21.88 -57.89 5.84
C SER A 390 -21.74 -56.38 6.18
N GLY A 391 -21.27 -55.48 5.31
CA GLY A 391 -21.11 -55.60 3.87
C GLY A 391 -20.32 -54.46 3.24
N PHE A 392 -19.64 -54.83 2.14
CA PHE A 392 -19.18 -53.98 1.06
C PHE A 392 -20.35 -53.28 0.37
N VAL A 393 -20.27 -51.96 0.14
CA VAL A 393 -20.86 -51.30 -1.05
C VAL A 393 -19.99 -50.11 -1.47
N ASP A 394 -19.19 -50.37 -2.51
CA ASP A 394 -18.95 -49.59 -3.73
C ASP A 394 -18.60 -48.09 -3.72
N SER A 395 -17.39 -47.83 -4.22
CA SER A 395 -17.07 -46.65 -5.03
C SER A 395 -17.78 -46.71 -6.38
N PRO A 396 -18.00 -45.57 -7.06
CA PRO A 396 -17.97 -45.53 -8.51
C PRO A 396 -16.86 -44.63 -9.06
N LYS A 397 -16.10 -45.20 -10.00
CA LYS A 397 -15.20 -44.51 -10.93
C LYS A 397 -15.97 -44.08 -12.19
N ASN A 398 -15.73 -42.84 -12.59
CA ASN A 398 -15.60 -42.25 -13.94
C ASN A 398 -16.59 -42.51 -15.11
N SER A 399 -16.83 -41.36 -15.76
CA SER A 399 -16.95 -41.09 -17.21
C SER A 399 -18.27 -41.39 -17.92
N VAL A 400 -19.00 -40.33 -18.24
CA VAL A 400 -19.56 -40.10 -19.58
C VAL A 400 -19.35 -38.64 -19.98
N ILE A 401 -18.85 -38.49 -21.20
CA ILE A 401 -18.55 -37.31 -22.00
C ILE A 401 -19.85 -36.57 -22.36
N ASP A 402 -19.95 -35.26 -22.14
CA ASP A 402 -20.11 -34.25 -23.20
C ASP A 402 -20.50 -32.85 -22.67
N LYS A 403 -19.92 -31.83 -23.34
CA LYS A 403 -20.39 -30.44 -23.49
C LYS A 403 -20.46 -29.54 -22.25
N SER A 404 -19.42 -28.73 -22.07
CA SER A 404 -19.56 -27.39 -21.48
C SER A 404 -19.03 -26.31 -22.42
N HIS A 405 -19.85 -25.28 -22.54
CA HIS A 405 -19.76 -24.15 -23.44
C HIS A 405 -18.57 -23.20 -23.20
N ASN A 406 -18.14 -22.60 -24.31
CA ASN A 406 -17.54 -21.28 -24.52
C ASN A 406 -17.50 -20.30 -23.32
N GLY A 407 -16.33 -19.66 -23.18
CA GLY A 407 -16.24 -18.20 -23.15
C GLY A 407 -16.02 -17.53 -21.79
N ASN A 408 -14.76 -17.35 -21.39
CA ASN A 408 -14.21 -16.03 -21.04
C ASN A 408 -12.70 -16.14 -20.76
N SER A 409 -11.91 -15.99 -21.81
CA SER A 409 -10.49 -15.68 -21.70
C SER A 409 -10.34 -14.17 -21.41
N SER A 410 -10.18 -13.78 -20.15
CA SER A 410 -9.58 -12.47 -19.86
C SER A 410 -8.09 -12.58 -20.18
N LYS A 411 -7.69 -12.00 -21.31
CA LYS A 411 -6.29 -11.84 -21.69
C LYS A 411 -5.58 -11.04 -20.58
N PHE A 412 -4.77 -11.72 -19.78
CA PHE A 412 -3.77 -11.05 -18.97
C PHE A 412 -2.76 -10.41 -19.91
N LEU A 413 -2.77 -9.08 -19.98
CA LEU A 413 -1.68 -8.32 -20.56
C LEU A 413 -0.55 -8.35 -19.54
N GLY A 414 0.54 -9.04 -19.90
CA GLY A 414 1.80 -8.92 -19.17
C GLY A 414 2.30 -7.47 -19.25
N PRO A 415 2.90 -6.94 -18.19
CA PRO A 415 3.71 -5.74 -18.33
C PRO A 415 5.04 -6.14 -18.98
N ASP A 416 5.09 -6.07 -20.32
CA ASP A 416 6.34 -5.96 -21.06
C ASP A 416 6.86 -4.53 -20.87
N TYR A 417 7.51 -4.30 -19.74
CA TYR A 417 8.30 -3.11 -19.48
C TYR A 417 9.67 -3.52 -18.96
N TYR A 418 10.43 -4.21 -19.82
CA TYR A 418 11.89 -4.11 -19.92
C TYR A 418 12.22 -4.53 -21.35
N GLY A 419 12.77 -3.60 -22.15
CA GLY A 419 13.22 -3.88 -23.49
C GLY A 419 14.47 -4.76 -23.44
N GLU A 420 14.34 -6.04 -23.78
CA GLU A 420 15.47 -6.86 -24.21
C GLU A 420 15.87 -6.41 -25.62
N GLY A 421 17.03 -5.77 -25.71
CA GLY A 421 17.78 -5.66 -26.95
C GLY A 421 19.06 -6.47 -26.81
N GLU A 422 19.06 -7.71 -27.28
CA GLU A 422 20.30 -8.43 -27.58
C GLU A 422 21.03 -7.71 -28.73
N GLY A 423 22.28 -7.34 -28.47
CA GLY A 423 23.15 -6.69 -29.43
C GLY A 423 24.59 -6.80 -28.95
N ASP A 424 25.24 -7.89 -29.34
CA ASP A 424 26.64 -8.18 -29.08
C ASP A 424 27.57 -7.18 -29.81
N VAL A 425 28.79 -7.01 -29.28
CA VAL A 425 30.03 -6.44 -29.88
C VAL A 425 30.71 -5.26 -29.14
N SER A 426 31.81 -5.64 -28.46
CA SER A 426 33.14 -5.00 -28.28
C SER A 426 33.41 -3.87 -27.26
N VAL A 427 34.11 -4.26 -26.18
CA VAL A 427 35.44 -3.80 -25.72
C VAL A 427 35.69 -2.27 -25.59
N LYS A 428 35.79 -1.73 -24.35
CA LYS A 428 37.05 -1.41 -23.61
C LYS A 428 36.84 -0.47 -22.40
N ASP A 429 37.49 -0.82 -21.29
CA ASP A 429 38.00 -0.04 -20.15
C ASP A 429 37.80 1.48 -20.08
N SER A 430 37.31 1.98 -18.94
CA SER A 430 38.12 2.58 -17.84
C SER A 430 37.36 3.64 -17.02
N GLY A 431 37.55 3.63 -15.69
CA GLY A 431 37.57 4.87 -14.89
C GLY A 431 36.57 5.01 -13.74
N PHE A 432 36.98 4.55 -12.55
CA PHE A 432 36.46 4.98 -11.25
C PHE A 432 36.58 6.51 -11.02
N GLY A 433 35.58 7.13 -10.39
CA GLY A 433 35.72 8.43 -9.71
C GLY A 433 34.40 9.14 -9.38
N PRO A 434 34.29 9.93 -8.30
CA PRO A 434 33.18 9.83 -7.35
C PRO A 434 32.15 10.99 -7.37
N SER A 435 31.00 10.70 -6.75
CA SER A 435 30.02 11.60 -6.09
C SER A 435 30.33 13.09 -6.08
N SER A 436 29.41 13.91 -6.62
CA SER A 436 29.31 15.33 -6.32
C SER A 436 27.87 15.86 -6.36
N GLY A 437 27.47 16.48 -5.25
CA GLY A 437 26.63 17.68 -5.20
C GLY A 437 25.18 17.60 -5.67
N ARG A 438 24.26 17.28 -4.75
CA ARG A 438 22.88 17.78 -4.84
C ARG A 438 22.90 19.30 -4.68
N SER A 439 22.41 20.03 -5.68
CA SER A 439 22.02 21.44 -5.55
C SER A 439 20.56 21.59 -5.97
N SER A 440 19.67 21.76 -4.99
CA SER A 440 18.30 22.20 -5.21
C SER A 440 18.27 23.73 -5.27
N PHE A 441 17.68 24.28 -6.33
CA PHE A 441 17.32 25.69 -6.41
C PHE A 441 15.91 25.81 -6.96
N ASN A 442 14.90 25.79 -6.07
CA ASN A 442 13.58 26.32 -6.40
C ASN A 442 13.52 27.79 -5.98
N LYS A 443 13.37 28.70 -6.96
CA LYS A 443 12.96 30.09 -6.74
C LYS A 443 11.55 30.28 -7.28
N PRO A 444 10.56 30.66 -6.46
CA PRO A 444 9.27 31.14 -6.96
C PRO A 444 9.46 32.47 -7.69
N LYS A 445 8.97 32.58 -8.93
CA LYS A 445 8.81 33.88 -9.61
C LYS A 445 7.47 34.51 -9.21
N THR A 446 7.48 35.38 -8.21
CA THR A 446 6.40 36.35 -7.99
C THR A 446 6.41 37.40 -9.11
N LYS A 447 5.39 37.42 -9.97
CA LYS A 447 5.15 38.56 -10.89
C LYS A 447 4.34 39.63 -10.16
N PHE A 448 5.03 40.63 -9.61
CA PHE A 448 4.43 41.90 -9.21
C PHE A 448 4.29 42.80 -10.44
N ASN A 449 3.05 43.11 -10.85
CA ASN A 449 2.76 44.17 -11.80
C ASN A 449 2.57 45.49 -11.04
N GLN A 450 3.48 46.45 -11.23
CA GLN A 450 3.18 47.86 -10.97
C GLN A 450 3.73 48.72 -12.12
N PRO A 451 2.99 49.76 -12.54
CA PRO A 451 3.30 50.53 -13.74
C PRO A 451 4.32 51.64 -13.49
N SER A 452 5.03 51.93 -14.58
CA SER A 452 6.15 52.85 -14.76
C SER A 452 5.80 54.30 -14.42
N ILE A 453 6.60 54.94 -13.55
CA ILE A 453 6.73 56.39 -13.50
C ILE A 453 8.22 56.78 -13.42
N SER A 454 8.57 57.68 -14.32
CA SER A 454 9.86 58.29 -14.67
C SER A 454 10.68 58.88 -13.51
N GLN A 455 11.99 58.64 -13.55
CA GLN A 455 13.00 59.47 -12.83
C GLN A 455 13.12 60.87 -13.46
N PRO A 456 13.69 61.86 -12.73
CA PRO A 456 15.13 62.09 -12.89
C PRO A 456 15.91 62.54 -11.62
N ASN A 457 17.18 62.12 -11.59
CA ASN A 457 18.42 62.84 -11.23
C ASN A 457 18.70 63.44 -9.82
N GLN A 458 19.78 62.87 -9.27
CA GLN A 458 21.01 63.50 -8.73
C GLN A 458 21.11 64.12 -7.32
N CYS A 459 22.30 63.86 -6.73
CA CYS A 459 23.06 64.57 -5.70
C CYS A 459 22.92 64.17 -4.21
N SER A 460 23.84 63.27 -3.81
CA SER A 460 24.90 63.46 -2.80
C SER A 460 24.66 64.21 -1.47
N ALA A 461 25.00 63.48 -0.40
CA ALA A 461 25.83 63.84 0.76
C ALA A 461 25.21 64.40 2.06
N LYS A 462 25.54 63.67 3.14
CA LYS A 462 25.85 64.09 4.53
C LYS A 462 24.75 64.74 5.40
N LYS A 463 24.57 64.15 6.60
CA LYS A 463 24.92 64.69 7.95
C LYS A 463 23.82 64.44 9.01
N GLN A 464 24.29 64.09 10.21
CA GLN A 464 23.56 63.93 11.47
C GLN A 464 22.79 65.19 11.93
N THR A 465 21.65 64.99 12.60
CA THR A 465 21.23 65.56 13.92
C THR A 465 19.82 65.02 14.25
N SER A 466 19.57 64.29 15.34
CA SER A 466 19.25 64.75 16.71
C SER A 466 18.03 65.69 16.83
N THR A 467 16.95 65.21 17.47
CA THR A 467 16.06 65.84 18.50
C THR A 467 14.75 65.02 18.56
N SER A 468 14.45 64.24 19.60
CA SER A 468 13.80 64.59 20.89
C SER A 468 12.34 65.07 20.82
N LYS A 469 11.49 64.30 21.52
CA LYS A 469 10.19 64.60 22.18
C LYS A 469 8.96 64.99 21.32
N LYS A 470 7.95 64.11 21.38
CA LYS A 470 6.85 64.26 22.34
C LYS A 470 6.30 62.90 22.75
#